data_AF-A0A7K2Q361-F1
#
_entry.id   AF-A0A7K2Q361-F1
#
_cell.length_a   1.000
_cell.length_b   1.000
_cell.length_c   1.000
_cell.angle_alpha   90.00
_cell.angle_beta   90.00
_cell.angle_gamma   90.00
#
_symmetry.space_group_name_H-M   'P 1'
#
loop_
_entity.id
_entity.type
_entity.pdbx_description
1 polymer ?
#
loop_
_entity_poly.entity_id
_entity_poly.type
_entity_poly.pdbx_seq_one_letter_code
_entity_poly.pdbx_strand_id
1 'polypeptide(L)' 'GRTVLVRCNAGYNRSGLVVAQTLIELGREAPTAIGAVRRKRSPSALNNRLFEEYLTTGLGVARLLAGLDPLA' A
#
# COMPACT_ATOMS: atom_id res chain seq x y z
N GLY A 1 14.65 13.01 16.63
CA GLY A 1 13.44 12.15 16.55
C GLY A 1 13.85 10.68 16.57
N ARG A 2 12.91 9.74 16.81
CA ARG A 2 13.15 8.29 16.75
C ARG A 2 12.97 7.77 15.31
N THR A 3 13.69 6.71 14.96
CA THR A 3 13.57 6.03 13.66
C THR A 3 12.86 4.68 13.83
N VAL A 4 11.90 4.38 12.96
CA VAL A 4 11.13 3.12 12.98
C VAL A 4 11.38 2.33 11.71
N LEU A 5 11.57 1.02 11.86
CA LEU A 5 11.81 0.10 10.75
C LEU A 5 10.61 -0.82 10.53
N VAL A 6 9.94 -0.68 9.39
CA VAL A 6 8.80 -1.52 8.98
C VAL A 6 9.28 -2.63 8.05
N ARG A 7 9.02 -3.89 8.40
CA ARG A 7 9.54 -5.09 7.70
C ARG A 7 8.41 -6.08 7.41
N CYS A 8 8.56 -6.85 6.34
CA CYS A 8 7.82 -8.11 6.13
C CYS A 8 8.75 -9.11 5.41
N ASN A 9 8.31 -10.35 5.18
CA ASN A 9 9.18 -11.42 4.65
C ASN A 9 10.02 -11.00 3.43
N ALA A 10 9.37 -10.47 2.39
CA ALA A 10 10.05 -10.02 1.16
C ALA A 10 10.22 -8.48 1.08
N GLY A 11 9.60 -7.74 2.01
CA GLY A 11 9.67 -6.28 2.04
C GLY A 11 8.95 -5.53 0.91
N TYR A 12 8.01 -6.17 0.20
CA TYR A 12 7.29 -5.58 -0.93
C TYR A 12 5.87 -5.10 -0.57
N ASN A 13 5.02 -6.00 -0.07
CA ASN A 13 3.58 -5.72 0.07
C ASN A 13 3.21 -5.26 1.48
N ARG A 14 3.20 -6.15 2.48
CA ARG A 14 2.76 -5.80 3.85
C ARG A 14 3.50 -4.61 4.47
N SER A 15 4.82 -4.54 4.31
CA SER A 15 5.60 -3.39 4.79
C SER A 15 5.33 -2.13 3.97
N GLY A 16 5.15 -2.26 2.65
CA GLY A 16 4.78 -1.15 1.79
C GLY A 16 3.40 -0.58 2.13
N LEU A 17 2.45 -1.45 2.48
CA LEU A 17 1.08 -1.08 2.85
C LEU A 17 1.08 -0.20 4.09
N VAL A 18 1.75 -0.64 5.16
CA VAL A 18 1.86 0.13 6.40
C VAL A 18 2.56 1.46 6.15
N VAL A 19 3.67 1.48 5.42
CA VAL A 19 4.41 2.72 5.12
C VAL A 19 3.57 3.69 4.29
N ALA A 20 2.87 3.22 3.25
CA ALA A 20 2.01 4.05 2.42
C ALA A 20 0.83 4.61 3.22
N GLN A 21 0.17 3.79 4.05
CA GLN A 21 -0.91 4.22 4.93
C GLN A 21 -0.43 5.31 5.90
N THR A 22 0.74 5.15 6.53
CA THR A 22 1.32 6.18 7.40
C THR A 22 1.56 7.49 6.63
N LEU A 23 2.06 7.43 5.40
CA LEU A 23 2.25 8.61 4.57
C LEU A 23 0.92 9.31 4.23
N ILE A 24 -0.15 8.54 4.02
CA ILE A 24 -1.50 9.07 3.79
C ILE A 24 -2.04 9.75 5.04
N GLU A 25 -1.89 9.13 6.22
CA GLU A 25 -2.29 9.72 7.51
C GLU A 25 -1.51 11.00 7.84
N LEU A 26 -0.29 11.13 7.31
CA LEU A 26 0.51 12.35 7.38
C LEU A 26 0.14 13.40 6.30
N GLY A 27 -0.96 13.19 5.58
CA GLY A 27 -1.54 14.15 4.64
C GLY A 27 -1.11 14.00 3.18
N ARG A 28 -0.44 12.91 2.79
CA ARG A 28 -0.14 12.65 1.36
C ARG A 28 -1.32 11.99 0.66
N GLU A 29 -1.53 12.33 -0.59
CA GLU A 29 -2.46 11.57 -1.44
C GLU A 29 -1.95 10.15 -1.71
N ALA A 30 -2.86 9.19 -1.84
CA ALA A 30 -2.53 7.78 -2.03
C ALA A 30 -1.59 7.51 -3.23
N PRO A 31 -1.80 8.08 -4.44
CA PRO A 31 -0.87 7.88 -5.56
C PRO A 31 0.56 8.37 -5.25
N THR A 32 0.67 9.48 -4.51
CA THR A 32 1.95 10.05 -4.10
C THR A 32 2.65 9.16 -3.07
N ALA A 33 1.91 8.62 -2.09
CA ALA A 33 2.42 7.70 -1.09
C ALA A 33 2.92 6.38 -1.71
N ILE A 34 2.12 5.77 -2.58
CA ILE A 34 2.47 4.53 -3.30
C ILE A 34 3.72 4.77 -4.18
N GLY A 35 3.75 5.87 -4.93
CA GLY A 35 4.89 6.25 -5.75
C GLY A 35 6.17 6.43 -4.93
N ALA A 36 6.09 7.03 -3.73
CA ALA A 36 7.24 7.17 -2.84
C ALA A 36 7.78 5.81 -2.37
N VAL A 37 6.90 4.87 -2.00
CA VAL A 37 7.28 3.49 -1.62
C VAL A 37 7.97 2.78 -2.80
N ARG A 38 7.36 2.81 -3.98
CA ARG A 38 7.93 2.20 -5.20
C ARG A 38 9.31 2.78 -5.53
N ARG A 39 9.45 4.11 -5.53
CA ARG A 39 10.74 4.78 -5.81
C ARG A 39 11.84 4.45 -4.80
N LYS A 40 11.52 4.33 -3.51
CA LYS A 40 12.53 4.12 -2.45
C LYS A 40 12.85 2.64 -2.20
N ARG A 41 11.93 1.73 -2.54
CA ARG A 41 12.07 0.30 -2.26
C ARG A 41 12.38 -0.51 -3.51
N SER A 42 11.54 -0.39 -4.54
CA SER A 42 11.62 -1.08 -5.83
C SER A 42 10.36 -0.74 -6.64
N PRO A 43 10.43 -0.62 -7.99
CA PRO A 43 9.24 -0.45 -8.83
C PRO A 43 8.15 -1.50 -8.58
N SER A 44 8.54 -2.71 -8.18
CA SER A 44 7.61 -3.83 -7.89
C SER A 44 7.07 -3.84 -6.45
N ALA A 45 7.38 -2.84 -5.61
CA ALA A 45 6.79 -2.73 -4.29
C ALA A 45 5.30 -2.36 -4.38
N LEU A 46 4.51 -2.87 -3.41
CA LEU A 46 3.05 -2.75 -3.46
C LEU A 46 2.46 -3.25 -4.79
N ASN A 47 2.78 -4.48 -5.18
CA ASN A 47 2.23 -5.12 -6.38
C ASN A 47 1.02 -6.01 -6.10
N ASN A 48 0.63 -6.16 -4.83
CA ASN A 48 -0.65 -6.76 -4.47
C ASN A 48 -1.77 -5.76 -4.78
N ARG A 49 -2.60 -6.09 -5.77
CA ARG A 49 -3.71 -5.26 -6.26
C ARG A 49 -4.68 -4.84 -5.15
N LEU A 50 -5.09 -5.77 -4.29
CA LEU A 50 -6.01 -5.49 -3.19
C LEU A 50 -5.46 -4.44 -2.22
N PHE A 51 -4.15 -4.43 -1.98
CA PHE A 51 -3.53 -3.42 -1.12
C PHE A 51 -3.49 -2.03 -1.78
N GLU A 52 -3.25 -1.97 -3.09
CA GLU A 52 -3.30 -0.72 -3.85
C GLU A 52 -4.74 -0.17 -3.91
N GLU A 53 -5.74 -1.03 -4.15
CA GLU A 53 -7.16 -0.69 -4.11
C GLU A 53 -7.60 -0.21 -2.73
N TYR A 54 -7.16 -0.89 -1.66
CA TYR A 54 -7.41 -0.44 -0.28
C TYR A 54 -6.86 0.97 -0.03
N LEU A 55 -5.61 1.25 -0.43
CA LEU A 55 -4.99 2.55 -0.19
C LEU A 55 -5.67 3.69 -0.98
N THR A 56 -6.29 3.38 -2.11
CA THR A 56 -6.88 4.37 -3.02
C THR A 56 -8.38 4.56 -2.81
N THR A 57 -9.09 3.53 -2.33
CA THR A 57 -10.56 3.53 -2.24
C THR A 57 -11.09 3.25 -0.83
N GLY A 58 -10.23 2.83 0.10
CA GLY A 58 -10.60 2.40 1.45
C GLY A 58 -11.09 0.95 1.52
N LEU A 59 -11.16 0.42 2.74
CA LEU A 59 -11.46 -1.01 2.98
C LEU A 59 -12.83 -1.46 2.48
N GLY A 60 -13.85 -0.61 2.63
CA GLY A 60 -15.22 -0.95 2.21
C GLY A 60 -15.30 -1.20 0.71
N VAL A 61 -14.75 -0.27 -0.09
CA VAL A 61 -14.74 -0.38 -1.55
C VAL A 61 -13.80 -1.49 -2.01
N ALA A 62 -12.59 -1.57 -1.46
CA ALA A 62 -11.64 -2.63 -1.81
C ALA A 62 -12.19 -4.04 -1.56
N ARG A 63 -12.95 -4.23 -0.47
CA ARG A 63 -13.63 -5.52 -0.20
C ARG A 63 -14.69 -5.86 -1.24
N LEU A 64 -15.47 -4.86 -1.70
CA LEU A 64 -16.46 -5.08 -2.76
C LEU A 64 -15.76 -5.44 -4.07
N LEU A 65 -14.71 -4.72 -4.44
CA LEU A 65 -13.92 -5.00 -5.65
C LEU A 65 -13.33 -6.41 -5.63
N ALA A 66 -12.76 -6.83 -4.50
CA ALA A 66 -12.24 -8.19 -4.34
C ALA A 66 -13.30 -9.27 -4.54
N GLY A 67 -14.53 -9.03 -4.09
CA GLY A 67 -15.65 -9.97 -4.27
C GLY A 67 -16.23 -10.00 -5.69
N LEU A 68 -15.87 -9.03 -6.53
CA LEU A 68 -16.29 -8.96 -7.95
C LEU A 68 -15.22 -9.49 -8.90
N ASP A 69 -14.02 -9.78 -8.42
CA ASP A 69 -12.94 -10.29 -9.27
C ASP A 69 -13.26 -11.73 -9.70
N PRO A 70 -13.49 -11.99 -11.00
CA PRO A 70 -13.82 -13.32 -11.50
C PRO A 70 -12.66 -14.32 -11.40
N LEU A 71 -11.46 -13.85 -11.00
CA LEU A 71 -10.26 -14.64 -10.82
C LEU A 71 -9.86 -14.83 -9.34
N ALA A 72 -10.65 -14.30 -8.39
CA ALA A 72 -10.38 -14.41 -6.95
C ALA A 72 -10.74 -15.78 -6.35
#